data_AF-A0A2J4PBL9-F1
#
_entry.id   AF-A0A2J4PBL9-F1
#
_cell.length_a   1.000
_cell.length_b   1.000
_cell.length_c   1.000
_cell.angle_alpha   90.00
_cell.angle_beta   90.00
_cell.angle_gamma   90.00
#
_symmetry.space_group_name_H-M   'P 1'
#
loop_
_entity.id
_entity.type
_entity.pdbx_description
1 polymer ?
#
loop_
_entity_poly.entity_id
_entity_poly.type
_entity_poly.pdbx_seq_one_letter_code
_entity_poly.pdbx_strand_id
1 'polypeptide(L)'
;MAVKSLKKGYLALAASVLLVAQAQATELLNSSYDVSRELFAALNPQFEQQWAKDNGGDKLTIKQSHAGSSKQALAILQGLKA
;
A
#
# COMPACT_ATOMS: atom_id res chain seq x y z
N MET A 1 27.85 18.46 -39.77
CA MET A 1 27.94 18.33 -38.29
C MET A 1 26.56 18.17 -37.60
N ALA A 2 25.58 17.47 -38.21
CA ALA A 2 24.18 17.46 -37.76
C ALA A 2 23.71 16.14 -37.07
N VAL A 3 24.63 15.21 -36.78
CA VAL A 3 24.26 13.89 -36.20
C VAL A 3 24.36 13.87 -34.66
N LYS A 4 24.94 14.92 -34.05
CA LYS A 4 25.19 14.97 -32.60
C LYS A 4 23.96 15.37 -31.76
N SER A 5 22.94 15.98 -32.38
CA SER A 5 21.72 16.44 -31.68
C SER A 5 20.63 15.38 -31.57
N LEU A 6 20.55 14.40 -32.48
CA LEU A 6 19.58 13.30 -32.35
C LEU A 6 19.88 12.43 -31.12
N LYS A 7 21.17 12.18 -30.84
CA LYS A 7 21.60 11.34 -29.70
C LYS A 7 21.21 11.95 -28.33
N LYS A 8 21.11 13.28 -28.24
CA LYS A 8 20.70 13.97 -27.00
C LYS A 8 19.21 13.83 -26.71
N GLY A 9 18.37 13.67 -27.75
CA GLY A 9 16.92 13.44 -27.59
C GLY A 9 16.60 12.06 -27.01
N TYR A 10 17.33 11.02 -27.42
CA TYR A 10 17.15 9.67 -26.88
C TYR A 10 17.49 9.57 -25.39
N LEU A 11 18.51 10.30 -24.94
CA LEU A 11 18.89 10.36 -23.51
C LEU A 11 17.82 11.05 -22.64
N ALA A 12 17.15 12.09 -23.17
CA ALA A 12 16.07 12.78 -22.45
C ALA A 12 14.79 11.93 -22.34
N LEU A 13 14.48 11.14 -23.37
CA LEU A 13 13.34 10.20 -23.36
C LEU A 13 13.60 8.99 -22.44
N ALA A 14 14.85 8.50 -22.37
CA ALA A 14 15.21 7.42 -21.45
C ALA A 14 15.12 7.85 -19.97
N ALA A 15 15.41 9.11 -19.66
CA ALA A 15 15.30 9.64 -18.30
C ALA A 15 13.85 9.84 -17.82
N SER A 16 12.89 10.02 -18.74
CA SER A 16 11.48 10.24 -18.38
C SER A 16 10.73 8.95 -18.00
N VAL A 17 11.24 7.78 -18.39
CA VAL A 17 10.66 6.46 -18.01
C VAL A 17 10.94 6.11 -16.54
N LEU A 18 11.94 6.73 -15.91
CA LEU A 18 12.28 6.47 -14.50
C LEU A 18 11.36 7.18 -13.49
N LEU A 19 10.44 8.03 -13.97
CA LEU A 19 9.45 8.74 -13.14
C LEU A 19 8.11 7.99 -13.03
N VAL A 20 8.09 6.68 -13.26
CA VAL A 20 6.94 5.85 -12.86
C VAL A 20 6.82 5.96 -11.34
N ALA A 21 5.86 6.77 -10.90
CA ALA A 21 5.48 6.87 -9.49
C ALA A 21 5.17 5.46 -9.00
N GLN A 22 5.94 4.97 -8.02
CA GLN A 22 5.64 3.71 -7.36
C GLN A 22 4.32 3.91 -6.61
N ALA A 23 3.26 3.24 -7.05
CA ALA A 23 2.03 3.16 -6.29
C ALA A 23 2.37 2.61 -4.89
N GLN A 24 2.11 3.39 -3.85
CA GLN A 24 2.27 2.90 -2.49
C GLN A 24 1.23 1.82 -2.25
N ALA A 25 1.65 0.69 -1.69
CA ALA A 25 0.77 -0.39 -1.31
C ALA A 25 -0.34 0.14 -0.39
N THR A 26 -1.59 -0.19 -0.70
CA THR A 26 -2.72 0.14 0.17
C THR A 26 -2.53 -0.55 1.52
N GLU A 27 -2.54 0.19 2.61
CA GLU A 27 -2.42 -0.37 3.96
C GLU A 27 -3.77 -0.37 4.67
N LEU A 28 -4.10 -1.49 5.32
CA LEU A 28 -5.29 -1.62 6.16
C LEU A 28 -4.90 -2.06 7.57
N LEU A 29 -5.34 -1.32 8.58
CA LEU A 29 -5.10 -1.67 9.98
C LEU A 29 -6.35 -2.33 10.57
N ASN A 30 -6.25 -3.63 10.88
CA ASN A 30 -7.28 -4.36 11.59
C ASN A 30 -7.20 -4.08 13.10
N SER A 31 -8.23 -3.45 13.63
CA SER A 31 -8.39 -3.18 15.05
C SER A 31 -8.91 -4.42 15.79
N SER A 32 -8.03 -5.37 16.11
CA SER A 32 -8.42 -6.66 16.71
C SER A 32 -8.21 -6.68 18.23
N TYR A 33 -9.17 -7.27 18.94
CA TYR A 33 -8.98 -7.81 20.30
C TYR A 33 -8.29 -9.18 20.21
N ASP A 34 -7.62 -9.63 21.27
CA ASP A 34 -6.91 -10.92 21.26
C ASP A 34 -7.78 -12.10 20.82
N VAL A 35 -9.08 -12.07 21.11
CA VAL A 35 -10.04 -13.13 20.79
C VAL A 35 -10.23 -13.33 19.26
N SER A 36 -10.10 -12.28 18.44
CA SER A 36 -10.34 -12.36 16.98
C SER A 36 -9.05 -12.50 16.17
N ARG A 37 -7.88 -12.51 16.81
CA ARG A 37 -6.57 -12.48 16.16
C ARG A 37 -6.37 -13.65 15.21
N GLU A 38 -6.63 -14.87 15.68
CA GLU A 38 -6.41 -16.10 14.92
C GLU A 38 -7.35 -16.19 13.72
N LEU A 39 -8.61 -15.77 13.89
CA LEU A 39 -9.57 -15.70 12.81
C LEU A 39 -9.07 -14.79 11.68
N PHE A 40 -8.64 -13.57 12.01
CA PHE A 40 -8.16 -12.65 11.00
C PHE A 40 -6.81 -13.08 10.40
N ALA A 41 -5.92 -13.70 11.17
CA ALA A 41 -4.69 -14.27 10.62
C ALA A 41 -4.99 -15.33 9.54
N ALA A 42 -6.05 -16.13 9.72
CA ALA A 42 -6.50 -17.10 8.73
C ALA A 42 -7.19 -16.45 7.51
N LEU A 43 -7.97 -15.38 7.70
CA LEU A 43 -8.73 -14.72 6.64
C LEU A 43 -7.92 -13.73 5.79
N ASN A 44 -6.96 -13.03 6.40
CA ASN A 44 -6.21 -11.94 5.76
C ASN A 44 -5.55 -12.35 4.42
N PRO A 45 -4.87 -13.51 4.29
CA PRO A 45 -4.22 -13.87 3.03
C PRO A 45 -5.21 -14.05 1.88
N GLN A 46 -6.39 -14.60 2.16
CA GLN A 46 -7.43 -14.76 1.14
C GLN A 46 -8.03 -13.41 0.74
N PHE A 47 -8.22 -12.51 1.73
CA PHE A 47 -8.71 -11.17 1.45
C PHE A 47 -7.72 -10.34 0.64
N GLU A 48 -6.42 -10.40 0.92
CA GLU A 48 -5.38 -9.71 0.14
C GLU A 48 -5.37 -10.20 -1.32
N GLN A 49 -5.50 -11.52 -1.54
CA GLN A 49 -5.61 -12.08 -2.88
C GLN A 49 -6.87 -11.61 -3.61
N GLN A 50 -8.00 -11.55 -2.90
CA GLN A 50 -9.25 -11.07 -3.47
C GLN A 50 -9.18 -9.58 -3.81
N TRP A 51 -8.60 -8.76 -2.93
CA TRP A 51 -8.36 -7.34 -3.17
C TRP A 51 -7.56 -7.10 -4.44
N ALA A 52 -6.43 -7.80 -4.61
CA ALA A 52 -5.61 -7.66 -5.80
C ALA A 52 -6.38 -8.02 -7.09
N LYS A 53 -7.30 -9.00 -7.04
CA LYS A 53 -8.16 -9.35 -8.19
C LYS A 53 -9.15 -8.24 -8.50
N ASP A 54 -9.78 -7.68 -7.47
CA ASP A 54 -10.87 -6.71 -7.62
C ASP A 54 -10.37 -5.29 -7.90
N ASN A 55 -9.12 -4.97 -7.52
CA ASN A 55 -8.54 -3.63 -7.58
C ASN A 55 -7.36 -3.55 -8.55
N GLY A 56 -7.42 -4.26 -9.68
CA GLY A 56 -6.46 -4.09 -10.78
C GLY A 56 -5.02 -4.46 -10.42
N GLY A 57 -4.82 -5.42 -9.53
CA GLY A 57 -3.50 -5.85 -9.07
C GLY A 57 -2.91 -5.00 -7.94
N ASP A 58 -3.69 -4.11 -7.33
CA ASP A 58 -3.24 -3.34 -6.17
C ASP A 58 -2.82 -4.26 -5.01
N LYS A 59 -1.68 -3.95 -4.40
CA LYS A 59 -1.12 -4.73 -3.31
C LYS A 59 -1.64 -4.18 -1.98
N LEU A 60 -2.62 -4.88 -1.41
CA LEU A 60 -3.07 -4.64 -0.04
C LEU A 60 -2.09 -5.24 0.96
N THR A 61 -1.76 -4.48 2.01
CA THR A 61 -1.00 -4.94 3.18
C THR A 61 -1.86 -4.78 4.42
N ILE A 62 -2.16 -5.89 5.11
CA ILE A 62 -2.97 -5.84 6.33
C ILE A 62 -2.08 -5.87 7.57
N LYS A 63 -2.14 -4.80 8.36
CA LYS A 63 -1.53 -4.72 9.70
C LYS A 63 -2.57 -5.08 10.76
N GLN A 64 -2.16 -5.67 11.87
CA GLN A 64 -3.05 -5.97 12.99
C GLN A 64 -2.63 -5.21 14.24
N SER A 65 -3.59 -4.50 14.84
CA SER A 65 -3.44 -3.94 16.18
C SER A 65 -3.50 -5.06 17.23
N HIS A 66 -2.90 -4.81 18.39
CA HIS A 66 -3.02 -5.65 19.59
C HIS A 66 -3.79 -4.95 20.71
N ALA A 67 -4.17 -3.69 20.50
CA ALA A 67 -5.02 -2.93 21.40
C ALA A 67 -6.48 -3.02 20.94
N GLY A 68 -7.40 -3.05 21.90
CA GLY A 68 -8.83 -3.04 21.62
C GLY A 68 -9.28 -1.82 20.82
N SER A 69 -10.36 -1.99 20.05
CA SER A 69 -10.89 -0.97 19.15
C SER A 69 -11.23 0.36 19.83
N SER A 70 -11.72 0.33 21.07
CA SER A 70 -11.98 1.54 21.85
C SER A 70 -10.72 2.35 22.14
N LYS A 71 -9.58 1.69 22.42
CA LYS A 71 -8.30 2.38 22.64
C LYS A 71 -7.79 3.00 21.35
N GLN A 72 -7.96 2.31 20.22
CA GLN A 72 -7.56 2.85 18.92
C GLN A 72 -8.44 4.04 18.51
N ALA A 73 -9.75 3.97 18.72
CA ALA A 73 -10.65 5.09 18.49
C ALA A 73 -10.28 6.31 19.35
N LEU A 74 -9.96 6.09 20.63
CA LEU A 74 -9.45 7.13 21.51
C LEU A 74 -8.13 7.72 21.02
N ALA A 75 -7.19 6.90 20.55
CA ALA A 75 -5.92 7.39 20.02
C ALA A 75 -6.12 8.28 18.79
N ILE A 76 -7.05 7.93 17.89
CA ILE A 76 -7.42 8.75 16.73
C ILE A 76 -8.04 10.07 17.19
N LEU A 77 -8.97 10.04 18.15
CA LEU A 77 -9.54 11.25 18.75
C LEU A 77 -8.47 12.16 19.39
N GLN A 78 -7.40 11.56 19.91
CA GLN A 78 -6.26 12.27 20.51
C GLN A 78 -5.21 12.74 19.48
N GLY A 79 -5.45 12.53 18.17
CA GLY A 79 -4.61 13.03 17.09
C GLY A 79 -3.64 12.03 16.47
N LEU A 80 -3.76 10.74 16.79
CA LEU A 80 -3.06 9.69 16.03
C LEU A 80 -3.59 9.67 14.59
N LYS A 81 -2.68 9.71 13.60
CA LYS A 81 -3.06 9.58 12.19
C LYS A 81 -3.51 8.14 11.91
N ALA A 82 -4.69 8.01 11.30
CA ALA A 82 -5.22 6.74 10.77
C ALA A 82 -4.76 6.52 9.32
#